data_AF-A7T809-F1
#
_entry.id   AF-A7T809-F1
#
_cell.length_a   1.000
_cell.length_b   1.000
_cell.length_c   1.000
_cell.angle_alpha   90.00
_cell.angle_beta   90.00
_cell.angle_gamma   90.00
#
_symmetry.space_group_name_H-M   'P 1'
#
loop_
_entity.id
_entity.type
_entity.pdbx_description
1 polymer ?
#
loop_
_entity_poly.entity_id
_entity_poly.type
_entity_poly.pdbx_seq_one_letter_code
_entity_poly.pdbx_strand_id
1 'polypeptide(L)'
;ICTPCCGCWPSNTGVICTPCCGCWPSNTGVICTPCCGCWPSNTGVICTPCCGCWPSNTGVICTPCCGCWPSNTGVICTPCCGCWPSNTGVICIPCCGCWPSNTGVDCTPCWG
;
A
#
# COMPACT_ATOMS: atom_id res chain seq x y z
N ILE A 1 11.55 -10.78 11.42
CA ILE A 1 11.37 -11.39 10.08
C ILE A 1 10.31 -12.49 10.22
N CYS A 2 9.28 -12.49 9.38
CA CYS A 2 8.19 -13.47 9.40
C CYS A 2 8.05 -14.11 8.00
N THR A 3 8.33 -15.41 7.88
CA THR A 3 8.43 -16.09 6.59
C THR A 3 8.06 -17.57 6.65
N PRO A 4 7.18 -18.09 5.77
CA PRO A 4 5.98 -17.45 5.21
C PRO A 4 4.87 -17.30 6.28
N CYS A 5 3.97 -16.34 6.13
CA CYS A 5 2.83 -16.20 7.05
C CYS A 5 1.49 -15.99 6.35
N CYS A 6 0.47 -16.70 6.83
CA CYS A 6 -0.93 -16.44 6.55
C CYS A 6 -1.51 -15.67 7.74
N GLY A 7 -1.50 -14.34 7.62
CA GLY A 7 -1.89 -13.44 8.69
C GLY A 7 -0.77 -13.08 9.64
N CYS A 8 -0.18 -11.91 9.41
CA CYS A 8 0.87 -11.34 10.25
C CYS A 8 0.35 -10.07 10.95
N TRP A 9 0.44 -10.01 12.28
CA TRP A 9 0.01 -8.88 13.12
C TRP A 9 1.19 -8.37 13.97
N PRO A 10 2.23 -7.82 13.33
CA PRO A 10 3.42 -7.44 14.07
C PRO A 10 3.18 -6.19 14.92
N SER A 11 3.48 -6.32 16.21
CA SER A 11 3.37 -5.24 17.20
C SER A 11 4.70 -4.51 17.47
N ASN A 12 5.75 -4.71 16.65
CA ASN A 12 7.06 -4.08 16.82
C ASN A 12 7.44 -3.20 15.61
N THR A 13 8.35 -2.24 15.82
CA THR A 13 8.96 -1.40 14.77
C THR A 13 9.91 -2.23 13.89
N GLY A 14 9.93 -2.01 12.58
CA GLY A 14 10.92 -2.63 11.69
C GLY A 14 10.62 -4.10 11.36
N VAL A 15 9.52 -4.33 10.63
CA VAL A 15 9.04 -5.68 10.32
C VAL A 15 9.31 -6.02 8.86
N ILE A 16 9.80 -7.24 8.62
CA ILE A 16 9.98 -7.77 7.27
C ILE A 16 9.19 -9.08 7.16
N CYS A 17 8.27 -9.15 6.20
CA CYS A 17 7.42 -10.31 5.93
C CYS A 17 7.62 -10.82 4.49
N THR A 18 7.93 -12.10 4.33
CA THR A 18 8.36 -12.64 3.02
C THR A 18 8.05 -14.14 2.85
N PRO A 19 7.12 -14.56 1.95
CA PRO A 19 5.89 -13.89 1.49
C PRO A 19 4.83 -13.78 2.61
N CYS A 20 3.87 -12.86 2.47
CA CYS A 20 2.70 -12.82 3.36
C CYS A 20 1.34 -12.81 2.65
N CYS A 21 0.41 -13.56 3.23
CA CYS A 21 -0.99 -13.53 2.87
C CYS A 21 -1.78 -12.83 3.98
N GLY A 22 -1.94 -11.51 3.86
CA GLY A 22 -2.56 -10.70 4.91
C GLY A 22 -1.53 -10.22 5.94
N CYS A 23 -1.21 -8.93 5.88
CA CYS A 23 -0.31 -8.25 6.80
C CYS A 23 -1.04 -7.04 7.41
N TRP A 24 -1.22 -7.04 8.74
CA TRP A 24 -1.84 -5.97 9.54
C TRP A 24 -0.83 -5.40 10.53
N PRO A 25 0.17 -4.64 10.06
CA PRO A 25 1.14 -4.07 10.96
C PRO A 25 0.56 -2.91 11.77
N SER A 26 0.73 -2.99 13.09
CA SER A 26 0.33 -1.94 14.01
C SER A 26 1.51 -1.02 14.41
N ASN A 27 2.59 -0.95 13.61
CA ASN A 27 3.78 -0.13 13.91
C ASN A 27 4.48 0.46 12.68
N THR A 28 5.46 1.32 12.94
CA THR A 28 6.28 2.04 11.95
C THR A 28 7.30 1.14 11.26
N GLY A 29 7.46 1.29 9.94
CA GLY A 29 8.54 0.65 9.18
C GLY A 29 8.28 -0.82 8.89
N VAL A 30 7.48 -1.10 7.87
CA VAL A 30 7.11 -2.47 7.48
C VAL A 30 7.46 -2.71 6.02
N ILE A 31 8.08 -3.85 5.74
CA ILE A 31 8.43 -4.30 4.39
C ILE A 31 7.77 -5.66 4.15
N CYS A 32 6.92 -5.75 3.13
CA CYS A 32 6.24 -7.00 2.74
C CYS A 32 6.60 -7.38 1.31
N THR A 33 7.05 -8.63 1.10
CA THR A 33 7.58 -9.04 -0.20
C THR A 33 7.40 -10.55 -0.49
N PRO A 34 6.60 -10.99 -1.45
CA PRO A 34 5.34 -10.42 -1.96
C PRO A 34 4.21 -10.43 -0.92
N CYS A 35 3.16 -9.64 -1.16
CA CYS A 35 1.99 -9.51 -0.31
C CYS A 35 0.68 -9.61 -1.11
N CYS A 36 -0.27 -10.44 -0.69
CA CYS A 36 -1.60 -10.47 -1.33
C CYS A 36 -2.60 -9.49 -0.70
N GLY A 37 -2.30 -8.93 0.48
CA GLY A 37 -3.17 -7.99 1.17
C GLY A 37 -2.46 -7.32 2.34
N CYS A 38 -2.36 -6.00 2.32
CA CYS A 38 -1.74 -5.21 3.38
C CYS A 38 -2.70 -4.15 3.90
N TRP A 39 -2.92 -4.14 5.21
CA TRP A 39 -3.72 -3.14 5.93
C TRP A 39 -2.86 -2.50 7.01
N PRO A 40 -1.92 -1.62 6.61
CA PRO A 40 -1.08 -0.97 7.59
C PRO A 40 -1.85 0.12 8.30
N SER A 41 -1.84 0.05 9.63
CA SER A 41 -2.46 1.07 10.46
C SER A 41 -1.45 2.11 10.95
N ASN A 42 -0.28 2.25 10.31
CA ASN A 42 0.83 3.09 10.79
C ASN A 42 1.72 3.62 9.65
N THR A 43 2.74 4.40 10.03
CA THR A 43 3.61 5.16 9.14
C THR A 43 4.73 4.32 8.50
N GLY A 44 4.99 4.50 7.20
CA GLY A 44 6.18 3.94 6.55
C GLY A 44 6.04 2.46 6.22
N VAL A 45 5.29 2.14 5.17
CA VAL A 45 5.09 0.76 4.69
C VAL A 45 5.52 0.63 3.25
N ILE A 46 6.29 -0.42 2.95
CA ILE A 46 6.75 -0.77 1.60
C ILE A 46 6.24 -2.17 1.26
N CYS A 47 5.45 -2.29 0.19
CA CYS A 47 4.92 -3.56 -0.29
C CYS A 47 5.36 -3.82 -1.72
N THR A 48 5.95 -5.00 -1.97
CA THR A 48 6.57 -5.28 -3.27
C THR A 48 6.54 -6.78 -3.61
N PRO A 49 5.83 -7.25 -4.65
CA PRO A 49 4.56 -6.75 -5.20
C PRO A 49 3.39 -6.87 -4.20
N CYS A 50 2.31 -6.12 -4.47
CA CYS A 50 1.09 -6.11 -3.66
C CYS A 50 -0.18 -6.33 -4.52
N CYS A 51 -1.06 -7.26 -4.14
CA CYS A 51 -2.36 -7.39 -4.81
C CYS A 51 -3.38 -6.35 -4.30
N GLY A 52 -3.33 -6.00 -3.00
CA GLY A 52 -4.28 -5.08 -2.40
C GLY A 52 -3.69 -4.36 -1.20
N CYS A 53 -3.76 -3.03 -1.20
CA CYS A 53 -3.28 -2.20 -0.10
C CYS A 53 -4.36 -1.24 0.38
N TRP A 54 -4.64 -1.29 1.68
CA TRP A 54 -5.60 -0.41 2.36
C TRP A 54 -4.90 0.29 3.52
N PRO A 55 -4.04 1.28 3.23
CA PRO A 55 -3.35 2.00 4.27
C PRO A 55 -4.30 2.96 4.96
N SER A 56 -4.38 2.86 6.28
CA SER A 56 -5.12 3.79 7.11
C SER A 56 -4.24 4.87 7.72
N ASN A 57 -2.97 5.02 7.29
CA ASN A 57 -2.05 6.05 7.79
C ASN A 57 -0.96 6.43 6.74
N THR A 58 -0.03 7.29 7.15
CA THR A 58 0.85 8.08 6.26
C THR A 58 2.05 7.30 5.70
N GLY A 59 2.47 7.60 4.47
CA GLY A 59 3.77 7.14 3.96
C GLY A 59 3.78 5.66 3.56
N VAL A 60 3.03 5.32 2.51
CA VAL A 60 2.95 3.96 1.99
C VAL A 60 3.43 3.91 0.55
N ILE A 61 4.30 2.96 0.24
CA ILE A 61 4.84 2.73 -1.10
C ILE A 61 4.47 1.31 -1.52
N CYS A 62 3.79 1.17 -2.65
CA CYS A 62 3.40 -0.13 -3.21
C CYS A 62 3.90 -0.26 -4.64
N THR A 63 4.66 -1.32 -4.91
CA THR A 63 5.35 -1.48 -6.19
C THR A 63 5.49 -2.94 -6.61
N PRO A 64 4.85 -3.43 -7.69
CA PRO A 64 3.57 -2.99 -8.28
C PRO A 64 2.38 -3.24 -7.35
N CYS A 65 1.24 -2.58 -7.64
CA CYS A 65 -0.01 -2.72 -6.91
C CYS A 65 -1.19 -3.01 -7.84
N CYS A 66 -2.02 -4.03 -7.57
CA CYS A 66 -3.25 -4.23 -8.34
C CYS A 66 -4.37 -3.30 -7.86
N GLY A 67 -4.50 -3.07 -6.55
CA GLY A 67 -5.53 -2.20 -6.00
C GLY A 67 -5.07 -1.45 -4.75
N CYS A 68 -5.28 -0.14 -4.72
CA CYS A 68 -4.97 0.70 -3.57
C CYS A 68 -6.18 1.52 -3.14
N TRP A 69 -6.51 1.45 -1.85
CA TRP A 69 -7.57 2.22 -1.20
C TRP A 69 -7.02 2.97 0.01
N PRO A 70 -6.25 4.04 -0.21
CA PRO A 70 -5.67 4.78 0.89
C PRO A 70 -6.73 5.66 1.55
N SER A 71 -6.85 5.50 2.87
CA SER A 71 -7.72 6.32 3.68
C SER A 71 -7.04 7.59 4.18
N ASN A 72 -5.73 7.80 3.91
CA ASN A 72 -4.91 8.90 4.44
C ASN A 72 -3.80 9.33 3.47
N THR A 73 -2.92 10.24 3.90
CA THR A 73 -2.00 10.99 3.03
C THR A 73 -0.66 10.30 2.77
N GLY A 74 0.01 10.66 1.68
CA GLY A 74 1.38 10.22 1.38
C GLY A 74 1.46 8.77 0.90
N VAL A 75 0.64 8.40 -0.09
CA VAL A 75 0.64 7.05 -0.67
C VAL A 75 1.14 7.10 -2.10
N ILE A 76 2.12 6.26 -2.42
CA ILE A 76 2.72 6.14 -3.74
C ILE A 76 2.52 4.72 -4.25
N CYS A 77 1.87 4.56 -5.39
CA CYS A 77 1.64 3.26 -6.03
C CYS A 77 2.19 3.26 -7.45
N THR A 78 3.12 2.34 -7.73
CA THR A 78 3.88 2.33 -8.98
C THR A 78 4.19 0.91 -9.48
N PRO A 79 3.71 0.46 -10.65
CA PRO A 79 2.44 0.82 -11.29
C PRO A 79 1.22 0.39 -10.45
N CYS A 80 0.06 0.95 -10.76
CA CYS A 80 -1.22 0.66 -10.10
C CYS A 80 -2.31 0.27 -11.12
N CYS A 81 -3.07 -0.80 -10.90
CA CYS A 81 -4.24 -1.07 -11.78
C CYS A 81 -5.48 -0.27 -11.35
N GLY A 82 -5.70 -0.08 -10.05
CA GLY A 82 -6.85 0.65 -9.52
C GLY A 82 -6.53 1.41 -8.24
N CYS A 83 -6.90 2.69 -8.18
CA CYS A 83 -6.59 3.61 -7.10
C CYS A 83 -7.87 4.33 -6.64
N TRP A 84 -8.31 4.12 -5.40
CA TRP A 84 -9.50 4.75 -4.80
C TRP A 84 -9.14 5.50 -3.51
N PRO A 85 -8.49 6.66 -3.64
CA PRO A 85 -8.09 7.45 -2.48
C PRO A 85 -9.27 8.19 -1.86
N SER A 86 -9.38 8.07 -0.54
CA SER A 86 -10.34 8.83 0.24
C SER A 86 -9.79 10.16 0.75
N ASN A 87 -8.48 10.44 0.60
CA ASN A 87 -7.80 11.63 1.12
C ASN A 87 -6.70 12.13 0.16
N THR A 88 -6.01 13.22 0.53
CA THR A 88 -5.00 13.93 -0.30
C THR A 88 -3.63 13.23 -0.30
N GLY A 89 -2.70 13.64 -1.17
CA GLY A 89 -1.31 13.18 -1.16
C GLY A 89 -1.13 11.76 -1.69
N VAL A 90 -1.94 11.34 -2.66
CA VAL A 90 -1.87 10.03 -3.29
C VAL A 90 -1.34 10.17 -4.70
N ILE A 91 -0.31 9.40 -5.03
CA ILE A 91 0.36 9.39 -6.33
C ILE A 91 0.29 7.97 -6.89
N CYS A 92 -0.40 7.79 -8.01
CA CYS A 92 -0.59 6.50 -8.66
C CYS A 92 -0.03 6.60 -10.10
N ILE A 93 1.15 6.00 -10.37
CA ILE A 93 1.89 6.17 -11.63
C ILE A 93 2.58 4.88 -12.09
N PRO A 94 2.37 4.41 -13.33
CA PRO A 94 1.18 4.64 -14.14
C PRO A 94 -0.04 3.94 -13.50
N CYS A 95 -1.24 4.45 -13.78
CA CYS A 95 -2.50 4.01 -13.21
C CYS A 95 -3.54 3.68 -14.30
N CYS A 96 -4.17 2.49 -14.25
CA CYS A 96 -5.23 2.15 -15.22
C CYS A 96 -6.61 2.73 -14.85
N GLY A 97 -6.87 3.00 -13.57
CA GLY A 97 -8.14 3.52 -13.09
C GLY A 97 -7.99 4.24 -11.75
N CYS A 98 -8.49 5.47 -11.66
CA CYS A 98 -8.35 6.31 -10.49
C CYS A 98 -9.67 7.02 -10.16
N TRP A 99 -10.17 6.82 -8.94
CA TRP A 99 -11.44 7.37 -8.46
C TRP A 99 -11.24 8.07 -7.10
N PRO A 100 -10.71 9.31 -7.11
CA PRO A 100 -10.54 10.08 -5.89
C PRO A 100 -11.87 10.65 -5.40
N SER A 101 -12.10 10.61 -4.08
CA SER A 101 -13.22 11.32 -3.46
C SER A 101 -12.87 12.72 -2.96
N ASN A 102 -11.59 13.11 -3.03
CA ASN A 102 -11.04 14.37 -2.52
C ASN A 102 -9.93 14.91 -3.44
N THR A 103 -9.45 16.14 -3.17
CA THR A 103 -8.38 16.80 -3.95
C THR A 103 -6.98 16.25 -3.59
N GLY A 104 -5.95 16.63 -4.35
CA GLY A 104 -4.56 16.26 -4.05
C GLY A 104 -4.17 14.83 -4.43
N VAL A 105 -4.84 14.26 -5.43
CA VAL A 105 -4.54 12.94 -5.99
C VAL A 105 -3.97 13.13 -7.38
N ASP A 106 -2.79 12.56 -7.62
CA ASP A 106 -2.14 12.52 -8.93
C ASP A 106 -2.16 11.10 -9.47
N CYS A 107 -2.81 10.93 -10.62
CA CYS A 107 -2.96 9.66 -11.29
C CYS A 107 -2.54 9.82 -12.75
N THR A 108 -1.34 9.35 -13.08
CA THR A 108 -0.86 9.35 -14.48
C THR A 108 -1.39 8.11 -15.19
N PRO A 109 -2.15 8.22 -16.28
CA PRO A 109 -2.70 7.06 -16.98
C PRO A 109 -1.61 6.15 -17.58
N CYS A 110 -1.88 4.85 -17.65
CA CYS A 110 -0.98 3.88 -18.29
C CYS A 110 -0.83 4.02 -19.82
N TRP A 111 -1.65 4.87 -20.45
CA TRP A 111 -1.71 5.06 -21.89
C TRP A 111 -1.28 6.49 -22.19
N GLY A 112 0.01 6.66 -22.49
CA GLY A 112 0.63 7.89 -22.97
C GLY A 112 1.53 7.60 -24.14
#